data_AF-A0A7S1HM26-F1
#
_entry.id   AF-A0A7S1HM26-F1
#
_cell.length_a   1.000
_cell.length_b   1.000
_cell.length_c   1.000
_cell.angle_alpha   90.00
_cell.angle_beta   90.00
_cell.angle_gamma   90.00
#
_symmetry.space_group_name_H-M   'P 1'
#
loop_
_entity.id
_entity.type
_entity.pdbx_description
1 polymer ?
#
loop_
_entity_poly.entity_id
_entity_poly.type
_entity_poly.pdbx_seq_one_letter_code
_entity_poly.pdbx_strand_id
1 'polypeptide(L)'
;GMQCLAIAIDVGTDNEKLRMDDGYLGLRQARVRGAGYTDLLDEVMGSIAGRWPSSIVQFEAFSNKHAFEHLEKYRNNFCTFNDDIQGSAAVVLAALMSALRVTDRQFSDQTILLYGAFRKPLA
;
A
#
# COMPACT_ATOMS: atom_id res chain seq x y z
N GLY A 1 17.09 -8.62 -18.96
CA GLY A 1 15.98 -9.42 -18.43
C GLY A 1 14.97 -8.50 -17.78
N MET A 2 13.68 -8.87 -17.76
CA MET A 2 12.60 -8.08 -17.17
C MET A 2 12.94 -7.65 -15.73
N GLN A 3 12.94 -6.34 -15.46
CA GLN A 3 13.33 -5.76 -14.17
C GLN A 3 12.13 -5.46 -13.26
N CYS A 4 10.93 -5.35 -13.84
CA CYS A 4 9.71 -5.00 -13.13
C CYS A 4 8.54 -5.87 -13.63
N LEU A 5 7.66 -6.28 -12.71
CA LEU A 5 6.44 -7.02 -13.01
C LEU A 5 5.29 -6.36 -12.27
N ALA A 6 4.30 -5.82 -13.01
CA ALA A 6 3.07 -5.30 -12.42
C ALA A 6 2.07 -6.45 -12.22
N ILE A 7 1.43 -6.49 -11.05
CA ILE A 7 0.44 -7.51 -10.68
C ILE A 7 -0.83 -6.82 -10.21
N ALA A 8 -1.96 -7.18 -10.80
CA ALA A 8 -3.29 -6.80 -10.32
C ALA A 8 -3.95 -8.01 -9.65
N ILE A 9 -4.34 -7.87 -8.39
CA ILE A 9 -5.01 -8.93 -7.63
C ILE A 9 -6.52 -8.72 -7.75
N ASP A 10 -7.17 -9.48 -8.64
CA ASP A 10 -8.62 -9.44 -8.79
C ASP A 10 -9.30 -10.34 -7.77
N VAL A 11 -9.88 -9.72 -6.73
CA VAL A 11 -10.70 -10.39 -5.70
C VAL A 11 -12.19 -10.07 -5.87
N GLY A 12 -12.59 -9.59 -7.04
CA GLY A 12 -13.89 -8.97 -7.27
C GLY A 12 -13.87 -7.46 -7.03
N THR A 13 -15.02 -6.84 -7.25
CA THR A 13 -15.21 -5.39 -7.11
C THR A 13 -16.51 -5.11 -6.40
N ASP A 14 -16.53 -4.13 -5.49
CA ASP A 14 -17.76 -3.67 -4.84
C ASP A 14 -18.54 -2.66 -5.70
N ASN A 15 -17.98 -2.22 -6.83
CA ASN A 15 -18.64 -1.31 -7.76
C ASN A 15 -19.71 -2.05 -8.59
N GLU A 16 -20.98 -1.85 -8.25
CA GLU A 16 -22.12 -2.45 -8.93
C GLU A 16 -22.18 -2.13 -10.43
N LYS A 17 -21.84 -0.90 -10.82
CA LYS A 17 -21.86 -0.50 -12.23
C LYS A 17 -20.90 -1.35 -13.06
N LEU A 18 -19.71 -1.63 -12.54
CA LEU A 18 -18.75 -2.52 -13.20
C LEU A 18 -19.24 -3.97 -13.23
N ARG A 19 -19.87 -4.47 -12.16
CA ARG A 19 -20.40 -5.84 -12.15
C ARG A 19 -21.53 -6.05 -13.17
N MET A 20 -22.33 -5.01 -13.42
CA MET A 20 -23.45 -5.02 -14.36
C MET A 20 -23.05 -4.65 -15.79
N ASP A 21 -21.83 -4.16 -16.02
CA ASP A 21 -21.35 -3.78 -17.36
C ASP A 21 -20.95 -5.03 -18.15
N ASP A 22 -21.64 -5.33 -19.25
CA ASP A 22 -21.35 -6.48 -20.13
C ASP A 22 -19.91 -6.46 -20.68
N GLY A 23 -19.27 -5.29 -20.77
CA GLY A 23 -17.88 -5.14 -21.20
C GLY A 23 -16.84 -5.38 -20.11
N TYR A 24 -17.23 -5.55 -18.83
CA TYR A 24 -16.29 -5.77 -17.74
C TYR A 24 -15.64 -7.16 -17.81
N LEU A 25 -14.30 -7.18 -17.81
CA LEU A 25 -13.48 -8.39 -17.94
C LEU A 25 -13.03 -8.99 -16.61
N GLY A 26 -13.20 -8.27 -15.49
CA GLY A 26 -12.83 -8.76 -14.17
C GLY A 26 -13.89 -9.67 -13.55
N LEU A 27 -13.63 -10.14 -12.34
CA LEU A 27 -14.56 -10.99 -11.59
C LEU A 27 -15.86 -10.26 -11.28
N ARG A 28 -16.98 -10.81 -11.76
CA ARG A 28 -18.35 -10.28 -11.57
C ARG A 28 -18.94 -10.66 -10.21
N GLN A 29 -18.19 -10.42 -9.15
CA GLN A 29 -18.59 -10.69 -7.76
C GLN A 29 -18.18 -9.54 -6.84
N ALA A 30 -18.85 -9.44 -5.68
CA ALA A 30 -18.40 -8.56 -4.60
C ALA A 30 -17.01 -8.99 -4.10
N ARG A 31 -16.28 -8.07 -3.45
CA ARG A 31 -14.92 -8.38 -3.00
C ARG A 31 -14.89 -9.55 -2.02
N VAL A 32 -13.96 -10.48 -2.23
CA VAL A 32 -13.59 -11.49 -1.22
C VAL A 32 -13.04 -10.77 0.01
N ARG A 33 -13.38 -11.25 1.21
CA ARG A 33 -12.98 -10.67 2.50
C ARG A 33 -12.60 -11.75 3.49
N GLY A 34 -11.97 -11.35 4.60
CA GLY A 34 -11.61 -12.25 5.69
C GLY A 34 -10.50 -13.22 5.27
N ALA A 35 -10.55 -14.45 5.79
CA ALA A 35 -9.50 -15.45 5.60
C ALA A 35 -9.16 -15.67 4.11
N GLY A 36 -10.15 -15.87 3.24
CA GLY A 36 -9.89 -16.12 1.82
C GLY A 36 -9.14 -14.99 1.09
N TYR A 37 -9.28 -13.74 1.54
CA TYR A 37 -8.49 -12.63 1.02
C TYR A 37 -7.04 -12.69 1.54
N THR A 38 -6.89 -12.92 2.84
CA THR A 38 -5.59 -12.99 3.50
C THR A 38 -4.76 -14.17 2.97
N ASP A 39 -5.38 -15.34 2.80
CA ASP A 39 -4.73 -16.55 2.32
C ASP A 39 -4.21 -16.37 0.89
N LEU A 40 -4.99 -15.71 0.02
CA LEU A 40 -4.56 -15.36 -1.33
C LEU A 40 -3.32 -14.44 -1.30
N LEU A 41 -3.34 -13.40 -0.47
CA LEU A 41 -2.21 -12.47 -0.36
C LEU A 41 -0.96 -13.16 0.20
N ASP A 42 -1.11 -14.06 1.17
CA ASP A 42 -0.02 -14.89 1.71
C ASP A 42 0.58 -15.78 0.62
N GLU A 43 -0.26 -16.44 -0.17
CA GLU A 43 0.18 -17.28 -1.28
C GLU A 43 0.93 -16.46 -2.34
N VAL A 44 0.43 -15.27 -2.69
CA VAL A 44 1.10 -14.37 -3.64
C VAL A 44 2.48 -13.95 -3.11
N MET A 45 2.55 -13.47 -1.87
CA MET A 45 3.82 -13.03 -1.26
C MET A 45 4.83 -14.17 -1.16
N GLY A 46 4.38 -15.35 -0.71
CA GLY A 46 5.20 -16.55 -0.63
C GLY A 46 5.69 -17.02 -2.01
N SER A 47 4.82 -16.98 -3.02
CA SER A 47 5.17 -17.36 -4.40
C SER A 47 6.18 -16.40 -5.02
N ILE A 48 6.02 -15.09 -4.81
CA ILE A 48 6.99 -14.09 -5.28
C ILE A 48 8.36 -14.32 -4.63
N ALA A 49 8.40 -14.47 -3.29
CA ALA A 49 9.65 -14.68 -2.57
C ALA A 49 10.32 -16.02 -2.93
N GLY A 50 9.54 -17.08 -3.14
CA GLY A 50 10.06 -18.38 -3.58
C GLY A 50 10.64 -18.34 -4.99
N ARG A 51 10.02 -17.57 -5.89
CA ARG A 51 10.43 -17.47 -7.30
C ARG A 51 11.56 -16.46 -7.54
N TRP A 52 11.56 -15.35 -6.80
CA TRP A 52 12.50 -14.24 -6.87
C TRP A 52 12.89 -13.74 -5.46
N PRO A 53 13.80 -14.43 -4.76
CA PRO A 53 14.12 -14.12 -3.36
C PRO A 53 14.65 -12.70 -3.10
N SER A 54 15.22 -12.04 -4.11
CA SER A 54 15.76 -10.68 -4.03
C SER A 54 14.81 -9.60 -4.56
N SER A 55 13.55 -9.94 -4.89
CA SER A 55 12.59 -8.97 -5.38
C SER A 55 12.15 -8.00 -4.29
N ILE A 56 11.88 -6.76 -4.69
CA ILE A 56 11.19 -5.78 -3.86
C ILE A 56 9.72 -5.79 -4.26
N VAL A 57 8.83 -5.92 -3.28
CA VAL A 57 7.37 -5.84 -3.50
C VAL A 57 6.87 -4.47 -3.05
N GLN A 58 6.38 -3.66 -3.99
CA GLN A 58 5.64 -2.43 -3.68
C GLN A 58 4.14 -2.74 -3.64
N PHE A 59 3.47 -2.35 -2.56
CA PHE A 59 2.02 -2.27 -2.49
C PHE A 59 1.54 -0.87 -2.90
N GLU A 60 0.47 -0.81 -3.70
CA GLU A 60 -0.08 0.42 -4.26
C GLU A 60 -1.60 0.34 -4.34
N ALA A 61 -2.29 1.46 -4.08
CA ALA A 61 -3.73 1.63 -4.29
C ALA A 61 -4.63 0.63 -3.53
N PHE A 62 -4.19 0.21 -2.33
CA PHE A 62 -5.03 -0.56 -1.40
C PHE A 62 -5.93 0.38 -0.57
N SER A 63 -7.07 -0.12 -0.10
CA SER A 63 -7.86 0.63 0.88
C SER A 63 -7.00 0.91 2.14
N ASN A 64 -7.19 2.04 2.80
CA ASN A 64 -6.39 2.42 3.97
C ASN A 64 -6.25 1.29 4.99
N LYS A 65 -7.36 0.58 5.28
CA LYS A 65 -7.35 -0.56 6.20
C LYS A 65 -6.37 -1.64 5.74
N HIS A 66 -6.50 -2.14 4.50
CA HIS A 66 -5.65 -3.20 3.99
C HIS A 66 -4.20 -2.74 3.78
N ALA A 67 -3.98 -1.49 3.37
CA ALA A 67 -2.63 -0.95 3.23
C ALA A 67 -1.84 -1.04 4.56
N PHE A 68 -2.46 -0.64 5.69
CA PHE A 68 -1.83 -0.77 7.00
C PHE A 68 -1.71 -2.22 7.47
N GLU A 69 -2.74 -3.06 7.28
CA GLU A 69 -2.70 -4.48 7.65
C GLU A 69 -1.60 -5.24 6.91
N HIS A 70 -1.46 -5.02 5.61
CA HIS A 70 -0.42 -5.65 4.78
C HIS A 70 0.97 -5.17 5.18
N LEU A 71 1.14 -3.86 5.35
CA LEU A 71 2.42 -3.30 5.75
C LEU A 71 2.86 -3.89 7.08
N GLU A 72 1.98 -3.94 8.08
CA GLU A 72 2.30 -4.53 9.40
C GLU A 72 2.66 -6.01 9.30
N LYS A 73 1.89 -6.79 8.52
CA LYS A 73 2.09 -8.24 8.38
C LYS A 73 3.37 -8.61 7.63
N TYR A 74 3.71 -7.92 6.54
CA TYR A 74 4.72 -8.39 5.59
C TYR A 74 6.09 -7.71 5.72
N ARG A 75 6.17 -6.49 6.28
CA ARG A 75 7.41 -5.68 6.30
C ARG A 75 8.64 -6.32 6.95
N ASN A 76 8.43 -7.27 7.86
CA ASN A 76 9.52 -7.92 8.60
C ASN A 76 9.94 -9.26 7.99
N ASN A 77 9.11 -9.81 7.07
CA ASN A 77 9.33 -11.13 6.48
C ASN A 77 9.66 -11.05 4.98
N PHE A 78 9.32 -9.93 4.33
CA PHE A 78 9.54 -9.69 2.91
C PHE A 78 10.21 -8.33 2.70
N CYS A 79 11.00 -8.20 1.64
CA CYS A 79 11.48 -6.89 1.19
C CYS A 79 10.33 -6.14 0.52
N THR A 80 9.56 -5.40 1.32
CA THR A 80 8.34 -4.75 0.86
C THR A 80 8.10 -3.39 1.49
N PHE A 81 7.37 -2.54 0.78
CA PHE A 81 6.90 -1.24 1.25
C PHE A 81 5.55 -0.89 0.62
N ASN A 82 4.87 0.10 1.17
CA ASN A 82 3.65 0.68 0.58
C ASN A 82 3.90 2.17 0.29
N ASP A 83 3.74 2.60 -0.96
CA ASP A 83 4.08 3.98 -1.37
C ASP A 83 3.07 5.01 -0.86
N ASP A 84 1.78 4.67 -0.86
CA ASP A 84 0.69 5.50 -0.29
C ASP A 84 0.98 5.88 1.18
N ILE A 85 1.62 5.00 1.95
CA ILE A 85 1.99 5.24 3.36
C ILE A 85 3.41 5.80 3.49
N GLN A 86 4.41 5.02 3.08
CA GLN A 86 5.82 5.30 3.37
C GLN A 86 6.43 6.29 2.37
N GLY A 87 6.08 6.18 1.08
CA GLY A 87 6.54 7.08 0.03
C GLY A 87 6.01 8.50 0.24
N SER A 88 4.70 8.61 0.47
CA SER A 88 4.04 9.89 0.80
C SER A 88 4.63 10.56 2.04
N ALA A 89 4.87 9.79 3.12
CA ALA A 89 5.52 10.34 4.32
C ALA A 89 6.96 10.78 4.05
N ALA A 90 7.72 10.00 3.27
CA ALA A 90 9.11 10.31 2.94
C ALA A 90 9.25 11.60 2.13
N VAL A 91 8.40 11.83 1.12
CA VAL A 91 8.47 13.05 0.31
C VAL A 91 8.07 14.29 1.12
N VAL A 92 7.08 14.18 2.01
CA VAL A 92 6.72 15.27 2.93
C VAL A 92 7.87 15.60 3.88
N LEU A 93 8.53 14.58 4.44
CA LEU A 93 9.70 14.78 5.30
C LEU A 93 10.86 15.43 4.54
N ALA A 94 11.12 15.00 3.30
CA ALA A 94 12.16 15.60 2.47
C ALA A 94 11.90 17.09 2.18
N ALA A 95 10.64 17.45 1.93
CA ALA A 95 10.24 18.85 1.77
C ALA A 95 10.46 19.67 3.06
N LEU A 96 10.06 19.13 4.21
CA LEU A 96 10.28 19.77 5.52
C LEU A 96 11.78 19.96 5.81
N MET A 97 12.60 18.93 5.60
CA MET A 97 14.05 19.02 5.79
C MET A 97 14.70 20.06 4.87
N SER A 98 14.20 20.19 3.64
CA SER A 98 14.68 21.22 2.70
C SER A 98 14.33 22.62 3.18
N ALA A 99 13.11 22.84 3.70
CA ALA A 99 12.70 24.12 4.27
C ALA A 99 13.51 24.51 5.52
N LEU A 100 13.86 23.54 6.37
CA LEU A 100 14.68 23.77 7.55
C LEU A 100 16.08 24.28 7.22
N ARG A 101 16.68 23.79 6.12
CA ARG A 101 18.00 24.29 5.65
C ARG A 101 17.95 25.74 5.20
N VAL A 102 16.85 26.17 4.59
CA VAL A 102 16.67 27.56 4.13
C VAL A 102 16.38 28.50 5.29
N THR A 103 15.68 28.02 6.31
CA THR A 103 15.27 28.83 7.47
C THR A 103 16.30 28.82 8.61
N ASP A 104 17.36 28.01 8.50
CA ASP A 104 18.37 27.79 9.55
C ASP A 104 17.73 27.42 10.91
N ARG A 105 16.75 26.51 10.86
CA ARG A 105 16.02 26.02 12.04
C ARG A 105 16.21 24.53 12.22
N GLN A 106 16.08 24.05 13.46
CA GLN A 106 16.04 22.62 13.74
C GLN A 106 14.61 22.09 13.64
N PHE A 107 14.48 20.80 13.33
CA PHE A 107 13.18 20.13 13.30
C PHE A 107 12.50 20.15 14.68
N SER A 108 13.29 20.02 15.75
CA SER A 108 12.84 20.07 17.14
C SER A 108 12.20 21.39 17.55
N ASP A 109 12.46 22.48 16.81
CA ASP A 109 11.93 23.80 17.11
C ASP A 109 10.58 24.05 16.40
N GLN A 110 10.15 23.13 15.54
CA GLN A 110 8.95 23.32 14.72
C GLN A 110 7.69 22.87 15.45
N THR A 111 6.65 23.70 15.37
CA THR A 111 5.28 23.28 15.70
C THR A 111 4.57 22.91 14.41
N ILE A 112 4.17 21.65 14.27
CA ILE A 112 3.54 21.12 13.06
C ILE A 112 2.02 21.06 13.25
N LEU A 113 1.28 21.76 12.37
CA LEU A 113 -0.17 21.62 12.25
C LEU A 113 -0.50 20.61 11.14
N LEU A 114 -1.16 19.51 11.51
CA LEU A 114 -1.73 18.57 10.55
C LEU A 114 -3.20 18.91 10.33
N TYR A 115 -3.54 19.44 9.15
CA TYR A 115 -4.93 19.73 8.78
C TYR A 115 -5.52 18.58 7.96
N GLY A 116 -6.36 17.77 8.61
CA GLY A 116 -6.93 16.54 8.06
C GLY A 116 -6.39 15.31 8.80
N ALA A 117 -7.23 14.69 9.64
CA ALA A 117 -6.88 13.48 10.37
C ALA A 117 -7.55 12.27 9.72
N PHE A 118 -6.83 11.53 8.89
CA PHE A 118 -7.28 10.22 8.42
C PHE A 118 -7.16 9.23 9.58
N ARG A 119 -8.32 8.83 10.11
CA ARG A 119 -8.47 7.89 11.22
C ARG A 119 -7.77 6.56 10.88
N LYS A 120 -6.74 6.19 11.64
CA LYS A 120 -6.37 4.77 11.77
C LYS A 120 -7.57 4.06 12.42
N PRO A 121 -8.05 2.90 11.92
CA PRO A 121 -8.66 1.93 12.81
C PRO A 121 -7.53 1.35 13.66
N LEU A 122 -7.09 2.08 14.68
CA LEU A 122 -6.38 1.47 15.81
C LEU A 122 -7.47 0.98 16.76
N ALA A 123 -7.73 -0.31 16.70
CA ALA A 123 -8.24 -1.11 17.79
C ALA A 123 -7.32 -2.33 17.88
#